data_AF-A0A960XC59-F1
#
_entry.id   AF-A0A960XC59-F1
#
_cell.length_a   1.000
_cell.length_b   1.000
_cell.length_c   1.000
_cell.angle_alpha   90.00
_cell.angle_beta   90.00
_cell.angle_gamma   90.00
#
_symmetry.space_group_name_H-M   'P 1'
#
loop_
_entity.id
_entity.type
_entity.pdbx_description
1 polymer ?
#
loop_
_entity_poly.entity_id
_entity_poly.type
_entity_poly.pdbx_seq_one_letter_code
_entity_poly.pdbx_strand_id
1 'polypeptide(L)' 'SRDYEKKTYVQHRLLENGPHIWEALSSGAHFYICGDARQMAKDVTSTLSSIVETYGGEDPKNYLKNLRKEKRFLLDVY' A
#
# COMPACT_ATOMS: atom_id res chain seq x y z
N SER A 1 16.15 -1.41 11.41
CA SER A 1 15.40 -2.65 11.72
C SER A 1 16.25 -3.68 12.48
N ARG A 2 17.17 -3.27 13.37
CA ARG A 2 18.09 -4.19 14.06
C ARG A 2 18.05 -4.18 15.60
N ASP A 3 17.10 -3.49 16.23
CA ASP A 3 17.03 -3.42 17.71
C ASP A 3 15.64 -3.65 18.32
N TYR A 4 14.81 -4.52 17.75
CA TYR A 4 13.57 -4.96 18.41
C TYR A 4 13.30 -6.44 18.11
N GLU A 5 12.90 -7.23 19.13
CA GLU A 5 12.56 -8.65 19.02
C GLU A 5 11.46 -8.95 17.97
N LYS A 6 10.71 -7.92 17.55
CA LYS A 6 9.86 -7.94 16.35
C LYS A 6 10.41 -7.01 15.29
N LYS A 7 10.63 -7.55 14.08
CA LYS A 7 10.97 -6.75 12.90
C LYS A 7 9.74 -5.94 12.48
N THR A 8 9.83 -4.62 12.60
CA THR A 8 8.84 -3.70 12.02
C THR A 8 9.25 -3.33 10.60
N TYR A 9 8.36 -3.59 9.64
CA TYR A 9 8.53 -3.23 8.24
C TYR A 9 7.48 -2.18 7.82
N VAL A 10 7.64 -1.62 6.62
CA VAL A 10 6.78 -0.56 6.09
C VAL A 10 5.32 -1.01 5.98
N GLN A 11 5.07 -2.27 5.60
CA GLN A 11 3.73 -2.84 5.54
C GLN A 11 3.02 -2.86 6.90
N HIS A 12 3.75 -3.04 8.01
CA HIS A 12 3.15 -2.99 9.35
C HIS A 12 2.69 -1.57 9.69
N ARG A 13 3.51 -0.56 9.40
CA ARG A 13 3.14 0.85 9.58
C ARG A 13 1.99 1.27 8.68
N LEU A 14 1.95 0.77 7.44
CA LEU A 14 0.83 1.01 6.53
C LEU A 14 -0.48 0.49 7.11
N LEU A 15 -0.48 -0.75 7.63
CA LEU A 15 -1.66 -1.36 8.21
C LEU A 15 -2.13 -0.62 9.47
N GLU A 16 -1.21 -0.22 10.35
CA GLU A 16 -1.50 0.60 11.54
C GLU A 16 -2.19 1.93 11.19
N ASN A 17 -1.84 2.52 10.04
CA ASN A 17 -2.39 3.79 9.55
C ASN A 17 -3.49 3.60 8.51
N GLY A 18 -4.03 2.39 8.36
CA GLY A 18 -4.99 2.03 7.31
C GLY A 18 -6.14 3.02 7.08
N PRO A 19 -6.84 3.52 8.12
CA PRO A 19 -7.92 4.50 7.95
C PRO A 19 -7.44 5.80 7.28
N HIS A 20 -6.27 6.32 7.71
CA HIS A 20 -5.71 7.54 7.16
C HIS A 20 -5.18 7.34 5.73
N ILE A 21 -4.58 6.18 5.44
CA ILE A 21 -4.17 5.83 4.09
C ILE A 21 -5.38 5.78 3.16
N TRP A 22 -6.48 5.17 3.59
CA TRP A 22 -7.72 5.14 2.81
C TRP A 22 -8.29 6.54 2.57
N GLU A 23 -8.36 7.39 3.60
CA GLU A 23 -8.81 8.78 3.49
C GLU A 23 -7.97 9.55 2.45
N ALA A 24 -6.64 9.41 2.49
CA ALA A 24 -5.77 10.05 1.52
C ALA A 24 -6.03 9.54 0.09
N LEU A 25 -6.15 8.22 -0.11
CA LEU A 25 -6.39 7.61 -1.42
C LEU A 25 -7.75 8.01 -2.00
N SER A 26 -8.81 7.97 -1.19
CA SER A 26 -10.14 8.43 -1.59
C SER A 26 -10.18 9.92 -1.90
N SER A 27 -9.31 10.72 -1.26
CA SER A 27 -9.17 12.17 -1.50
C SER A 27 -8.25 12.55 -2.67
N GLY A 28 -7.77 11.59 -3.47
CA GLY A 28 -6.96 11.90 -4.66
C GLY A 28 -5.45 11.74 -4.49
N ALA A 29 -4.96 11.21 -3.36
CA ALA A 29 -3.52 11.01 -3.15
C ALA A 29 -2.89 10.06 -4.18
N HIS A 30 -1.57 10.19 -4.33
CA HIS A 30 -0.73 9.33 -5.14
C HIS A 30 0.09 8.40 -4.23
N PHE A 31 0.27 7.16 -4.65
CA PHE A 31 0.98 6.13 -3.91
C PHE A 31 2.17 5.61 -4.73
N TYR A 32 3.35 5.60 -4.13
CA TYR A 32 4.61 5.21 -4.77
C TYR A 32 5.28 4.10 -3.96
N ILE A 33 5.77 3.07 -4.64
CA ILE A 33 6.61 2.02 -4.05
C ILE A 33 7.96 2.02 -4.75
N CYS A 34 9.05 2.14 -4.00
CA CYS A 34 10.41 1.98 -4.53
C CYS A 34 11.25 1.07 -3.65
N GLY A 35 12.05 0.20 -4.26
CA GLY A 35 12.96 -0.72 -3.56
C GLY A 35 12.85 -2.17 -4.03
N ASP A 36 12.97 -3.13 -3.10
CA ASP A 36 13.02 -4.57 -3.42
C ASP A 36 11.73 -5.07 -4.10
N ALA A 37 11.87 -5.58 -5.33
CA ALA A 37 10.76 -6.11 -6.12
C ALA A 37 10.27 -7.48 -5.62
N ARG A 38 11.11 -8.24 -4.92
CA ARG A 38 10.86 -9.67 -4.64
C ARG A 38 9.91 -9.91 -3.48
N GLN A 39 10.08 -9.17 -2.40
CA GLN A 39 9.31 -9.27 -1.16
C GLN A 39 8.65 -7.95 -0.79
N MET A 40 9.40 -6.84 -0.72
CA MET A 40 8.86 -5.58 -0.20
C MET A 40 7.69 -5.07 -1.05
N ALA A 41 7.85 -5.03 -2.37
CA ALA A 41 6.79 -4.57 -3.26
C ALA A 41 5.50 -5.41 -3.17
N LYS A 42 5.64 -6.73 -2.97
CA LYS A 42 4.51 -7.65 -2.83
C LYS A 42 3.79 -7.45 -1.52
N ASP A 43 4.53 -7.37 -0.41
CA ASP A 43 3.97 -7.18 0.92
C ASP A 43 3.23 -5.85 1.02
N VAL A 44 3.84 -4.77 0.53
CA VAL A 44 3.21 -3.43 0.53
C VAL A 44 1.96 -3.41 -0.35
N THR A 45 1.99 -4.02 -1.55
CA THR A 45 0.82 -4.10 -2.42
C THR A 45 -0.30 -4.94 -1.80
N SER A 46 0.04 -6.03 -1.11
CA SER A 46 -0.92 -6.86 -0.39
C SER A 46 -1.58 -6.09 0.75
N THR A 47 -0.79 -5.37 1.55
CA THR A 47 -1.33 -4.53 2.63
C THR A 47 -2.20 -3.40 2.10
N LEU A 48 -1.80 -2.77 1.00
CA LEU A 48 -2.60 -1.73 0.35
C LEU A 48 -3.96 -2.29 -0.12
N SER A 49 -3.96 -3.51 -0.66
CA SER A 49 -5.20 -4.21 -1.02
C SER A 49 -6.10 -4.44 0.19
N SER A 50 -5.54 -4.90 1.31
CA SER A 50 -6.30 -5.09 2.56
C SER A 50 -6.87 -3.78 3.11
N ILE A 51 -6.16 -2.66 2.97
CA ILE A 51 -6.66 -1.33 3.38
C ILE A 51 -7.87 -0.93 2.52
N VAL A 52 -7.80 -1.12 1.21
CA VAL A 52 -8.91 -0.83 0.28
C VAL A 52 -10.14 -1.69 0.59
N GLU A 53 -9.95 -2.99 0.83
CA GLU A 53 -11.04 -3.89 1.21
C GLU A 53 -11.67 -3.49 2.55
N THR A 54 -10.84 -3.25 3.57
CA THR A 54 -11.31 -3.06 4.96
C THR A 54 -11.96 -1.70 5.17
N TYR A 55 -11.37 -0.62 4.63
CA TYR A 55 -11.82 0.75 4.89
C TYR A 55 -12.62 1.37 3.75
N GLY A 56 -12.42 0.89 2.52
CA GLY A 56 -13.18 1.33 1.36
C GLY A 56 -14.38 0.45 1.02
N GLY A 57 -14.38 -0.83 1.43
CA GLY A 57 -15.39 -1.79 0.99
C GLY A 57 -15.38 -2.01 -0.52
N GLU A 58 -14.27 -1.71 -1.19
CA GLU A 58 -14.12 -1.81 -2.64
C GLU A 58 -13.33 -3.07 -3.04
N ASP A 59 -13.51 -3.52 -4.29
CA ASP A 59 -12.64 -4.54 -4.87
C ASP A 59 -11.23 -3.97 -5.08
N PRO A 60 -10.21 -4.44 -4.34
CA PRO A 60 -8.88 -3.87 -4.39
C PRO A 60 -8.23 -4.08 -5.75
N LYS A 61 -8.58 -5.15 -6.47
CA LYS A 61 -8.02 -5.39 -7.81
C LYS A 61 -8.47 -4.32 -8.78
N ASN A 62 -9.76 -4.01 -8.81
CA ASN A 62 -10.30 -2.97 -9.66
C ASN A 62 -9.82 -1.58 -9.22
N TYR A 63 -9.83 -1.29 -7.92
CA TYR A 63 -9.39 0.02 -7.41
C TYR A 63 -7.92 0.31 -7.72
N LEU A 64 -7.00 -0.61 -7.40
CA LEU A 64 -5.58 -0.42 -7.68
C LEU A 64 -5.29 -0.37 -9.18
N LYS A 65 -6.07 -1.08 -10.01
CA LYS A 65 -5.99 -0.97 -11.47
C LYS A 65 -6.40 0.43 -11.95
N ASN A 66 -7.43 1.02 -11.38
CA ASN A 66 -7.86 2.37 -11.71
C ASN A 66 -6.83 3.41 -11.26
N LEU A 67 -6.29 3.30 -10.04
CA LEU A 67 -5.19 4.16 -9.59
C LEU A 67 -3.97 4.10 -10.53
N ARG A 68 -3.62 2.92 -11.05
CA ARG A 68 -2.55 2.78 -12.06
C ARG A 68 -2.88 3.50 -13.35
N LYS A 69 -4.12 3.37 -13.86
CA LYS A 69 -4.58 4.08 -15.07
C LYS A 69 -4.53 5.60 -14.89
N GLU A 70 -4.89 6.07 -13.70
CA GLU A 70 -4.85 7.49 -13.31
C GLU A 70 -3.43 8.01 -13.02
N LYS A 71 -2.39 7.15 -13.12
CA LYS A 71 -1.01 7.47 -12.73
C LYS A 71 -0.89 7.92 -11.27
N ARG A 72 -1.75 7.37 -10.42
CA ARG A 72 -1.78 7.60 -8.97
C ARG A 72 -1.25 6.42 -8.16
N PHE A 73 -0.95 5.29 -8.79
CA PHE A 73 -0.22 4.18 -8.17
C PHE A 73 0.96 3.78 -9.05
N LEU A 74 2.18 4.04 -8.58
CA LEU A 74 3.43 3.77 -9.30
C LEU A 74 4.36 2.86 -8.49
N LEU A 75 5.05 1.97 -9.21
CA LEU A 75 6.06 1.09 -8.65
C LEU A 75 7.36 1.28 -9.45
N ASP A 76 8.45 1.57 -8.73
CA ASP A 76 9.81 1.66 -9.26
C ASP A 76 10.71 0.72 -8.44
N VAL A 77 10.67 -0.57 -8.78
CA VAL A 77 11.26 -1.65 -7.99
C VAL A 77 12.27 -2.45 -8.80
N TYR A 78 13.34 -2.89 -8.14
CA TYR A 78 14.48 -3.59 -8.76
C TYR A 78 14.82 -4.91 -8.06
#